data_AF-A0A2C8F4R3-F1
#
_entry.id   AF-A0A2C8F4R3-F1
#
_cell.length_a   1.000
_cell.length_b   1.000
_cell.length_c   1.000
_cell.angle_alpha   90.00
_cell.angle_beta   90.00
_cell.angle_gamma   90.00
#
_symmetry.space_group_name_H-M   'P 1'
#
loop_
_entity.id
_entity.type
_entity.pdbx_description
1 polymer ?
#
loop_
_entity_poly.entity_id
_entity_poly.type
_entity_poly.pdbx_seq_one_letter_code
_entity_poly.pdbx_strand_id
1 'polypeptide(L)'
;MRYKLQMMDTDFGVGKFAAMPAVNLSFNEMIDHLRENPFDDYMHEFVLQRFKDFRTRKLKKLIVQVMKDKGASDPVLAAIMYEACICHERQHQLLPLFDGIDPTFFLDHTPAIHIRNYLLEDQALHTQWIRMFGNNIFNLTPLPRPEEHGLASPIPEDDLPKKPITTISDTLELLKNDLPAPNPRKPLTETIDFALKALEKADAFLGPAMEHKASLSPIARLRHWMPKIRCKNGRMSNSLEGIQTCYGRGLSTEQADASYSMEMAERFSSYASFGSEGVLKYARKYPLLRGSYEELTVPAINPSNLRLEVPYAGQPLHWLEGCIPDGKGGTTPMWVPAQLVFLFCNLDEQSLFSAFGSTGLASGNTQAEAKVAALTEVIERDSDATVPFSLEKCFRIKTQDPDINHLLNAYKEDGIDVWFMDATSEFGVPCYKSIVVGKRGDMNKGTGSGLNGKSALVSAMTETPYPYPGPQSAPAPSNLPIRELESLPNYSTGSAEGDLLVLENTLISNGYTPAYVDLTRKDLNIPVTRAVIPGLEFISDFDHYSRVSPRLYQNYLKLGAVPDN
;
A
#
# COMPACT_ATOMS: atom_id res chain seq x y z
N MET A 1 -21.37 1.97 -17.10
CA MET A 1 -21.22 0.56 -16.70
C MET A 1 -21.48 0.37 -15.20
N ARG A 2 -21.98 -0.78 -14.74
CA ARG A 2 -22.09 -1.09 -13.30
C ARG A 2 -21.11 -2.21 -12.95
N TYR A 3 -20.33 -2.03 -11.89
CA TYR A 3 -19.35 -2.98 -11.41
C TYR A 3 -19.67 -3.47 -10.01
N LYS A 4 -19.27 -4.71 -9.74
CA LYS A 4 -19.26 -5.31 -8.41
C LYS A 4 -17.82 -5.62 -8.02
N LEU A 5 -17.41 -5.15 -6.85
CA LEU A 5 -16.14 -5.51 -6.26
C LEU A 5 -16.24 -6.92 -5.68
N GLN A 6 -15.39 -7.83 -6.16
CA GLN A 6 -15.36 -9.23 -5.73
C GLN A 6 -13.98 -9.58 -5.20
N MET A 7 -13.95 -10.33 -4.10
CA MET A 7 -12.72 -10.90 -3.58
C MET A 7 -12.30 -12.07 -4.47
N MET A 8 -11.10 -11.99 -5.01
CA MET A 8 -10.55 -12.99 -5.94
C MET A 8 -9.67 -13.99 -5.20
N ASP A 9 -8.88 -13.51 -4.24
CA ASP A 9 -7.93 -14.30 -3.47
C ASP A 9 -7.59 -13.62 -2.14
N THR A 10 -6.83 -14.29 -1.27
CA THR A 10 -6.20 -13.70 -0.08
C THR A 10 -4.72 -14.08 -0.07
N ASP A 11 -3.84 -13.08 -0.06
CA ASP A 11 -2.39 -13.28 -0.10
C ASP A 11 -1.73 -12.60 1.10
N PHE A 12 -0.89 -13.33 1.85
CA PHE A 12 -0.29 -12.87 3.11
C PHE A 12 -1.26 -12.20 4.12
N GLY A 13 -2.53 -12.60 4.12
CA GLY A 13 -3.57 -12.02 4.98
C GLY A 13 -4.26 -10.77 4.43
N VAL A 14 -3.92 -10.34 3.22
CA VAL A 14 -4.52 -9.22 2.50
C VAL A 14 -5.45 -9.72 1.40
N GLY A 15 -6.69 -9.24 1.36
CA GLY A 15 -7.65 -9.61 0.32
C GLY A 15 -7.35 -8.93 -1.02
N LYS A 16 -7.27 -9.72 -2.10
CA LYS A 16 -7.17 -9.21 -3.48
C LYS A 16 -8.56 -9.09 -4.09
N PHE A 17 -8.90 -7.92 -4.60
CA PHE A 17 -10.22 -7.64 -5.16
C PHE A 17 -10.15 -7.22 -6.62
N ALA A 18 -11.19 -7.54 -7.39
CA ALA A 18 -11.35 -7.10 -8.76
C ALA A 18 -12.76 -6.52 -8.99
N ALA A 19 -12.85 -5.48 -9.81
CA ALA A 19 -14.11 -4.88 -10.22
C ALA A 19 -14.67 -5.62 -11.44
N MET A 20 -15.78 -6.35 -11.25
CA MET A 20 -16.40 -7.19 -12.28
C MET A 20 -17.68 -6.54 -12.82
N PRO A 21 -17.96 -6.58 -14.13
CA PRO A 21 -19.25 -6.13 -14.65
C PRO A 21 -20.42 -6.82 -13.94
N ALA A 22 -21.41 -6.04 -13.49
CA ALA A 22 -22.53 -6.56 -12.73
C ALA A 22 -23.51 -7.43 -13.56
N VAL A 23 -23.37 -7.38 -14.89
CA VAL A 23 -24.15 -8.15 -15.86
C VAL A 23 -23.21 -8.95 -16.75
N ASN A 24 -23.70 -10.08 -17.27
CA ASN A 24 -22.96 -10.88 -18.23
C ASN A 24 -22.94 -10.16 -19.58
N LEU A 25 -21.74 -9.74 -20.01
CA LEU A 25 -21.51 -9.12 -21.31
C LEU A 25 -20.88 -10.13 -22.28
N SER A 26 -21.30 -10.07 -23.53
CA SER A 26 -20.61 -10.73 -24.64
C SER A 26 -19.26 -10.05 -24.91
N PHE A 27 -18.38 -10.76 -25.63
CA PHE A 27 -17.07 -10.20 -25.99
C PHE A 27 -17.21 -8.89 -26.80
N ASN A 28 -18.14 -8.83 -27.74
CA ASN A 28 -18.31 -7.64 -28.57
C ASN A 28 -18.81 -6.44 -27.74
N GLU A 29 -19.77 -6.64 -26.84
CA GLU A 29 -20.25 -5.56 -25.95
C GLU A 29 -19.14 -4.99 -25.06
N MET A 30 -18.24 -5.84 -24.56
CA MET A 30 -17.10 -5.38 -23.76
C MET A 30 -16.11 -4.57 -24.60
N ILE A 31 -15.82 -5.00 -25.82
CA ILE A 31 -14.92 -4.25 -26.72
C ILE A 31 -15.57 -2.95 -27.20
N ASP A 32 -16.86 -2.95 -27.52
CA ASP A 32 -17.60 -1.72 -27.87
C ASP A 32 -17.54 -0.70 -26.72
N HIS A 33 -17.71 -1.17 -25.47
CA HIS A 33 -17.55 -0.32 -24.29
C HIS A 33 -16.14 0.26 -24.17
N LEU A 34 -15.08 -0.54 -24.38
CA LEU A 34 -13.69 -0.07 -24.32
C LEU A 34 -13.35 0.89 -25.48
N ARG A 35 -13.95 0.73 -26.67
CA ARG A 35 -13.75 1.72 -27.76
C ARG A 35 -14.29 3.10 -27.38
N GLU A 36 -15.38 3.15 -26.64
CA GLU A 36 -15.95 4.40 -26.12
C GLU A 36 -15.20 4.92 -24.87
N ASN A 37 -14.70 3.99 -24.05
CA ASN A 37 -14.08 4.26 -22.74
C ASN A 37 -12.75 3.50 -22.63
N PRO A 38 -11.72 3.86 -23.41
CA PRO A 38 -10.48 3.07 -23.49
C PRO A 38 -9.66 3.09 -22.20
N PHE A 39 -9.98 4.00 -21.28
CA PHE A 39 -9.34 4.10 -19.97
C PHE A 39 -10.23 3.59 -18.83
N ASP A 40 -11.29 2.82 -19.14
CA ASP A 40 -12.01 2.06 -18.10
C ASP A 40 -11.19 0.86 -17.64
N ASP A 41 -10.30 1.10 -16.68
CA ASP A 41 -9.34 0.13 -16.13
C ASP A 41 -10.04 -1.16 -15.65
N TYR A 42 -11.23 -1.05 -15.07
CA TYR A 42 -12.00 -2.20 -14.60
C TYR A 42 -12.45 -3.12 -15.75
N MET A 43 -13.00 -2.55 -16.83
CA MET A 43 -13.38 -3.35 -17.99
C MET A 43 -12.15 -3.91 -18.70
N HIS A 44 -11.10 -3.09 -18.78
CA HIS A 44 -9.84 -3.44 -19.42
C HIS A 44 -9.22 -4.67 -18.76
N GLU A 45 -9.02 -4.63 -17.45
CA GLU A 45 -8.51 -5.77 -16.69
C GLU A 45 -9.46 -6.98 -16.76
N PHE A 46 -10.77 -6.77 -16.67
CA PHE A 46 -11.73 -7.88 -16.82
C PHE A 46 -11.59 -8.59 -18.18
N VAL A 47 -11.47 -7.85 -19.29
CA VAL A 47 -11.28 -8.42 -20.62
C VAL A 47 -9.91 -9.07 -20.74
N LEU A 48 -8.86 -8.44 -20.23
CA LEU A 48 -7.48 -8.95 -20.24
C LEU A 48 -7.41 -10.32 -19.54
N GLN A 49 -8.00 -10.45 -18.36
CA GLN A 49 -8.01 -11.72 -17.62
C GLN A 49 -8.79 -12.81 -18.35
N ARG A 50 -9.86 -12.47 -19.10
CA ARG A 50 -10.61 -13.45 -19.90
C ARG A 50 -9.82 -14.02 -21.09
N PHE A 51 -8.78 -13.34 -21.57
CA PHE A 51 -7.92 -13.90 -22.63
C PHE A 51 -7.10 -15.10 -22.16
N LYS A 52 -6.87 -15.26 -20.85
CA LYS A 52 -6.27 -16.47 -20.26
C LYS A 52 -7.00 -17.75 -20.68
N ASP A 53 -8.33 -17.68 -20.74
CA ASP A 53 -9.20 -18.82 -21.07
C ASP A 53 -9.47 -18.97 -22.57
N PHE A 54 -9.03 -18.02 -23.40
CA PHE A 54 -9.21 -18.12 -24.85
C PHE A 54 -8.35 -19.25 -25.42
N ARG A 55 -8.96 -20.06 -26.30
CA ARG A 55 -8.20 -20.96 -27.17
C ARG A 55 -7.26 -20.11 -28.02
N THR A 56 -5.96 -20.41 -27.99
CA THR A 56 -4.93 -19.70 -28.77
C THR A 56 -5.29 -19.54 -30.25
N ARG A 57 -5.90 -20.56 -30.88
CA ARG A 57 -6.39 -20.47 -32.28
C ARG A 57 -7.47 -19.40 -32.48
N LYS A 58 -8.34 -19.17 -31.48
CA LYS A 58 -9.38 -18.14 -31.53
C LYS A 58 -8.74 -16.75 -31.44
N LEU A 59 -7.85 -16.54 -30.46
CA LEU A 59 -7.13 -15.27 -30.29
C LEU A 59 -6.28 -14.93 -31.53
N LYS A 60 -5.52 -15.91 -32.06
CA LYS A 60 -4.75 -15.77 -33.30
C LYS A 60 -5.60 -15.24 -34.48
N LYS A 61 -6.81 -15.76 -34.67
CA LYS A 61 -7.70 -15.28 -35.76
C LYS A 61 -8.09 -13.82 -35.58
N LEU A 62 -8.37 -13.41 -34.34
CA LEU A 62 -8.73 -12.03 -34.04
C LEU A 62 -7.54 -11.09 -34.24
N ILE A 63 -6.35 -11.48 -33.78
CA ILE A 63 -5.11 -10.71 -33.99
C ILE A 63 -4.85 -10.53 -35.49
N VAL A 64 -4.89 -11.61 -36.27
CA VAL A 64 -4.70 -11.53 -37.73
C VAL A 64 -5.72 -10.61 -38.41
N GLN A 65 -6.94 -10.53 -37.88
CA GLN A 65 -7.97 -9.65 -38.40
C GLN A 65 -7.71 -8.18 -38.04
N VAL A 66 -7.41 -7.88 -36.78
CA VAL A 66 -7.19 -6.50 -36.31
C VAL A 66 -5.88 -5.92 -36.82
N MET A 67 -4.86 -6.76 -37.04
CA MET A 67 -3.54 -6.33 -37.53
C MET A 67 -3.45 -6.22 -39.06
N LYS A 68 -4.55 -6.39 -39.82
CA LYS A 68 -4.56 -6.25 -41.29
C LYS A 68 -4.05 -4.89 -41.78
N ASP A 69 -4.36 -3.84 -41.03
CA ASP A 69 -3.92 -2.47 -41.24
C ASP A 69 -3.03 -1.98 -40.09
N LYS A 70 -2.32 -2.92 -39.44
CA LYS A 70 -1.51 -2.67 -38.26
C LYS A 70 -2.30 -2.10 -37.07
N GLY A 71 -3.56 -2.49 -36.90
CA GLY A 71 -4.37 -2.08 -35.75
C GLY A 71 -4.95 -0.68 -35.87
N ALA A 72 -4.75 0.03 -36.98
CA ALA A 72 -5.23 1.40 -37.15
C ALA A 72 -6.76 1.51 -37.11
N SER A 73 -7.48 0.50 -37.61
CA SER A 73 -8.96 0.47 -37.58
C SER A 73 -9.54 0.25 -36.18
N ASP A 74 -8.79 -0.39 -35.27
CA ASP A 74 -9.26 -0.70 -33.92
C ASP A 74 -8.09 -0.84 -32.94
N PRO A 75 -7.45 0.30 -32.60
CA PRO A 75 -6.23 0.29 -31.84
C PRO A 75 -6.44 -0.14 -30.38
N VAL A 76 -7.65 0.05 -29.83
CA VAL A 76 -8.02 -0.42 -28.49
C VAL A 76 -8.03 -1.95 -28.42
N LEU A 77 -8.65 -2.61 -29.40
CA LEU A 77 -8.66 -4.07 -29.46
C LEU A 77 -7.24 -4.63 -29.72
N ALA A 78 -6.47 -3.96 -30.58
CA ALA A 78 -5.09 -4.35 -30.84
C ALA A 78 -4.22 -4.24 -29.57
N ALA A 79 -4.33 -3.14 -28.82
CA ALA A 79 -3.61 -2.91 -27.58
C ALA A 79 -3.88 -4.01 -26.54
N ILE A 80 -5.14 -4.29 -26.21
CA ILE A 80 -5.47 -5.30 -25.20
C ILE A 80 -5.11 -6.74 -25.66
N MET A 81 -5.10 -7.02 -26.96
CA MET A 81 -4.62 -8.31 -27.48
C MET A 81 -3.10 -8.42 -27.41
N TYR A 82 -2.37 -7.33 -27.65
CA TYR A 82 -0.93 -7.28 -27.46
C TYR A 82 -0.59 -7.52 -25.98
N GLU A 83 -1.29 -6.83 -25.08
CA GLU A 83 -1.19 -7.05 -23.62
C GLU A 83 -1.50 -8.49 -23.22
N ALA A 84 -2.53 -9.09 -23.80
CA ALA A 84 -2.84 -10.50 -23.54
C ALA A 84 -1.68 -11.43 -23.94
N CYS A 85 -0.89 -11.08 -24.95
CA CYS A 85 0.26 -11.87 -25.37
C CYS A 85 1.47 -11.68 -24.44
N ILE A 86 1.67 -10.50 -23.85
CA ILE A 86 2.75 -10.25 -22.89
C ILE A 86 2.41 -10.74 -21.47
N CYS A 87 1.15 -10.62 -21.04
CA CYS A 87 0.73 -10.96 -19.68
C CYS A 87 0.39 -12.45 -19.48
N HIS A 88 -0.04 -13.15 -20.55
CA HIS A 88 -0.40 -14.57 -20.45
C HIS A 88 0.59 -15.46 -21.20
N GLU A 89 1.42 -16.20 -20.47
CA GLU A 89 2.46 -17.09 -21.00
C GLU A 89 1.98 -17.98 -22.17
N ARG A 90 0.76 -18.54 -22.05
CA ARG A 90 0.14 -19.38 -23.09
C ARG A 90 0.00 -18.68 -24.45
N GLN A 91 -0.24 -17.37 -24.44
CA GLN A 91 -0.49 -16.57 -25.63
C GLN A 91 0.77 -15.87 -26.16
N HIS A 92 1.88 -15.91 -25.42
CA HIS A 92 3.15 -15.26 -25.79
C HIS A 92 3.65 -15.60 -27.20
N GLN A 93 3.43 -16.85 -27.63
CA GLN A 93 3.74 -17.31 -29.00
C GLN A 93 3.03 -16.54 -30.13
N LEU A 94 2.05 -15.69 -29.81
CA LEU A 94 1.32 -14.86 -30.76
C LEU A 94 1.92 -13.46 -30.94
N LEU A 95 2.90 -13.05 -30.12
CA LEU A 95 3.58 -11.75 -30.26
C LEU A 95 4.12 -11.46 -31.66
N PRO A 96 4.71 -12.42 -32.40
CA PRO A 96 5.18 -12.16 -33.78
C PRO A 96 4.09 -11.73 -34.76
N LEU A 97 2.81 -11.89 -34.42
CA LEU A 97 1.70 -11.37 -35.24
C LEU A 97 1.57 -9.84 -35.19
N PHE A 98 2.29 -9.19 -34.28
CA PHE A 98 2.38 -7.73 -34.16
C PHE A 98 3.69 -7.19 -34.75
N ASP A 99 4.46 -7.99 -35.51
CA ASP A 99 5.68 -7.50 -36.14
C ASP A 99 5.39 -6.34 -37.11
N GLY A 100 6.29 -5.35 -37.15
CA GLY A 100 6.20 -4.21 -38.07
C GLY A 100 5.34 -3.03 -37.58
N ILE A 101 4.97 -3.02 -36.30
CA ILE A 101 4.49 -1.84 -35.56
C ILE A 101 5.40 -1.57 -34.36
N ASP A 102 5.57 -0.30 -34.01
CA ASP A 102 6.17 0.10 -32.75
C ASP A 102 5.12 -0.04 -31.63
N PRO A 103 5.33 -0.89 -30.60
CA PRO A 103 4.35 -1.08 -29.53
C PRO A 103 3.99 0.20 -28.76
N THR A 104 4.80 1.25 -28.83
CA THR A 104 4.47 2.56 -28.24
C THR A 104 3.21 3.18 -28.84
N PHE A 105 2.84 2.80 -30.08
CA PHE A 105 1.57 3.19 -30.70
C PHE A 105 0.35 2.80 -29.87
N PHE A 106 0.42 1.70 -29.12
CA PHE A 106 -0.71 1.22 -28.33
C PHE A 106 -0.90 1.98 -27.01
N LEU A 107 0.09 2.75 -26.55
CA LEU A 107 0.06 3.38 -25.24
C LEU A 107 -1.11 4.35 -25.09
N ASP A 108 -1.48 5.09 -26.14
CA ASP A 108 -2.61 6.02 -26.12
C ASP A 108 -3.99 5.34 -26.08
N HIS A 109 -4.02 4.00 -26.18
CA HIS A 109 -5.22 3.19 -26.34
C HIS A 109 -5.39 2.14 -25.24
N THR A 110 -4.61 2.21 -24.17
CA THR A 110 -4.70 1.35 -22.98
C THR A 110 -4.58 2.20 -21.71
N PRO A 111 -5.30 1.87 -20.61
CA PRO A 111 -5.04 2.48 -19.32
C PRO A 111 -3.80 1.87 -18.66
N ALA A 112 -3.49 0.61 -18.96
CA ALA A 112 -2.61 -0.21 -18.14
C ALA A 112 -1.12 0.08 -18.36
N ILE A 113 -0.31 -0.32 -17.37
CA ILE A 113 1.15 -0.17 -17.42
C ILE A 113 1.85 -1.30 -18.20
N HIS A 114 1.12 -2.35 -18.61
CA HIS A 114 1.68 -3.62 -19.12
C HIS A 114 2.66 -3.43 -20.26
N ILE A 115 2.28 -2.64 -21.27
CA ILE A 115 3.13 -2.36 -22.43
C ILE A 115 4.35 -1.53 -22.01
N ARG A 116 4.17 -0.50 -21.16
CA ARG A 116 5.29 0.33 -20.66
C ARG A 116 6.31 -0.53 -19.92
N ASN A 117 5.86 -1.47 -19.09
CA ASN A 117 6.75 -2.36 -18.34
C ASN A 117 7.48 -3.34 -19.26
N TYR A 118 6.77 -3.94 -20.22
CA TYR A 118 7.37 -4.87 -21.18
C TYR A 118 8.47 -4.24 -22.05
N LEU A 119 8.37 -2.93 -22.30
CA LEU A 119 9.36 -2.17 -23.08
C LEU A 119 10.61 -1.77 -22.28
N LEU A 120 10.66 -1.99 -20.97
CA LEU A 120 11.84 -1.68 -20.15
C LEU A 120 12.94 -2.73 -20.38
N GLU A 121 14.07 -2.29 -20.92
CA GLU A 121 15.21 -3.16 -21.27
C GLU A 121 15.78 -3.91 -20.06
N ASP A 122 15.70 -3.32 -18.87
CA ASP A 122 16.26 -3.85 -17.62
C ASP A 122 15.24 -4.62 -16.77
N GLN A 123 13.97 -4.72 -17.19
CA GLN A 123 12.93 -5.37 -16.37
C GLN A 123 13.27 -6.82 -16.03
N ALA A 124 13.87 -7.57 -16.97
CA ALA A 124 14.28 -8.95 -16.73
C ALA A 124 15.34 -9.08 -15.62
N LEU A 125 16.20 -8.06 -15.44
CA LEU A 125 17.14 -8.01 -14.32
C LEU A 125 16.41 -7.72 -13.01
N HIS A 126 15.51 -6.73 -13.01
CA HIS A 126 14.70 -6.40 -11.83
C HIS A 126 13.84 -7.59 -11.38
N THR A 127 13.22 -8.35 -12.28
CA THR A 127 12.44 -9.55 -11.94
C THR A 127 13.29 -10.61 -11.23
N GLN A 128 14.54 -10.83 -11.65
CA GLN A 128 15.45 -11.77 -10.98
C GLN A 128 15.78 -11.32 -9.56
N TRP A 129 16.08 -10.04 -9.38
CA TRP A 129 16.35 -9.47 -8.06
C TRP A 129 15.12 -9.47 -7.14
N ILE A 130 13.96 -9.05 -7.65
CA ILE A 130 12.70 -9.05 -6.90
C ILE A 130 12.34 -10.48 -6.44
N ARG A 131 12.57 -11.50 -7.26
CA ARG A 131 12.39 -12.89 -6.83
C ARG A 131 13.30 -13.25 -5.65
N MET A 132 14.56 -12.82 -5.68
CA MET A 132 15.51 -13.09 -4.61
C MET A 132 15.15 -12.33 -3.32
N PHE A 133 14.87 -11.03 -3.42
CA PHE A 133 14.44 -10.22 -2.27
C PHE A 133 13.08 -10.66 -1.72
N GLY A 134 12.13 -11.04 -2.58
CA GLY A 134 10.85 -11.59 -2.18
C GLY A 134 11.01 -12.88 -1.36
N ASN A 135 11.87 -13.80 -1.78
CA ASN A 135 12.17 -14.99 -0.97
C ASN A 135 12.80 -14.65 0.39
N ASN A 136 13.61 -13.59 0.46
CA ASN A 136 14.18 -13.14 1.72
C ASN A 136 13.14 -12.46 2.63
N ILE A 137 12.40 -11.49 2.13
CA ILE A 137 11.47 -10.66 2.91
C ILE A 137 10.20 -11.44 3.27
N PHE A 138 9.66 -12.26 2.35
CA PHE A 138 8.42 -13.01 2.56
C PHE A 138 8.65 -14.41 3.12
N ASN A 139 9.69 -15.10 2.67
CA ASN A 139 9.96 -16.50 3.04
C ASN A 139 11.15 -16.67 4.00
N LEU A 140 11.70 -15.56 4.53
CA LEU A 140 12.82 -15.55 5.50
C LEU A 140 14.05 -16.35 5.03
N THR A 141 14.25 -16.42 3.71
CA THR A 141 15.42 -17.10 3.13
C THR A 141 16.64 -16.18 3.22
N PRO A 142 17.80 -16.62 3.74
CA PRO A 142 19.01 -15.81 3.76
C PRO A 142 19.41 -15.34 2.35
N LEU A 143 19.88 -14.10 2.24
CA LEU A 143 20.44 -13.58 0.98
C LEU A 143 21.87 -14.09 0.78
N PRO A 144 22.26 -14.43 -0.46
CA PRO A 144 23.67 -14.68 -0.79
C PRO A 144 24.49 -13.40 -0.67
N ARG A 145 25.80 -13.51 -0.50
CA ARG A 145 26.67 -12.33 -0.53
C ARG A 145 26.70 -11.68 -1.92
N PRO A 146 26.97 -10.36 -2.04
CA PRO A 146 27.02 -9.68 -3.33
C PRO A 146 27.95 -10.35 -4.36
N GLU A 147 29.03 -11.01 -3.91
CA GLU A 147 29.98 -11.68 -4.80
C GLU A 147 29.52 -13.08 -5.27
N GLU A 148 28.48 -13.64 -4.66
CA GLU A 148 28.11 -15.06 -4.81
C GLU A 148 26.98 -15.31 -5.81
N HIS A 149 26.13 -14.33 -6.08
CA HIS A 149 24.90 -14.53 -6.87
C HIS A 149 25.06 -14.25 -8.38
N GLY A 150 26.12 -13.55 -8.80
CA GLY A 150 26.47 -13.33 -10.21
C GLY A 150 25.47 -12.48 -11.03
N LEU A 151 24.56 -11.75 -10.38
CA LEU A 151 23.65 -10.81 -11.07
C LEU A 151 24.33 -9.45 -11.22
N ALA A 152 24.08 -8.78 -12.34
CA ALA A 152 24.49 -7.38 -12.51
C ALA A 152 23.78 -6.48 -11.49
N SER A 153 24.42 -5.37 -11.12
CA SER A 153 23.78 -4.37 -10.25
C SER A 153 22.50 -3.84 -10.91
N PRO A 154 21.35 -3.87 -10.22
CA PRO A 154 20.11 -3.31 -10.75
C PRO A 154 20.09 -1.78 -10.62
N ILE A 155 20.99 -1.20 -9.82
CA ILE A 155 21.03 0.23 -9.52
C ILE A 155 22.45 0.78 -9.83
N PRO A 156 22.58 1.84 -10.63
CA PRO A 156 23.84 2.55 -10.79
C PRO A 156 24.38 3.06 -9.45
N GLU A 157 25.70 3.03 -9.24
CA GLU A 157 26.32 3.46 -7.99
C GLU A 157 26.00 4.92 -7.63
N ASP A 158 25.83 5.77 -8.65
CA ASP A 158 25.45 7.18 -8.47
C ASP A 158 24.03 7.40 -7.97
N ASP A 159 23.15 6.42 -8.15
CA ASP A 159 21.75 6.47 -7.72
C ASP A 159 21.55 5.92 -6.30
N LEU A 160 22.61 5.34 -5.69
CA LEU A 160 22.56 4.90 -4.30
C LEU A 160 22.48 6.10 -3.35
N PRO A 161 21.75 6.01 -2.22
CA PRO A 161 21.71 7.10 -1.24
C PRO A 161 23.11 7.40 -0.66
N LYS A 162 23.65 8.61 -0.90
CA LYS A 162 24.99 9.02 -0.44
C LYS A 162 25.00 9.97 0.77
N LYS A 163 23.86 10.54 1.14
CA LYS A 163 23.79 11.61 2.16
C LYS A 163 23.77 11.04 3.59
N PRO A 164 24.36 11.76 4.56
CA PRO A 164 24.16 11.44 5.97
C PRO A 164 22.68 11.55 6.31
N ILE A 165 22.19 10.59 7.11
CA ILE A 165 20.78 10.48 7.50
C ILE A 165 20.57 11.20 8.84
N THR A 166 19.50 11.98 8.93
CA THR A 166 19.02 12.55 10.19
C THR A 166 18.02 11.59 10.81
N THR A 167 18.28 11.06 12.00
CA THR A 167 17.35 10.12 12.64
C THR A 167 16.22 10.85 13.36
N ILE A 168 15.17 10.11 13.72
CA ILE A 168 14.10 10.63 14.58
C ILE A 168 14.64 11.09 15.94
N SER A 169 15.66 10.42 16.48
CA SER A 169 16.30 10.80 17.74
C SER A 169 17.01 12.14 17.62
N ASP A 170 17.74 12.37 16.52
CA ASP A 170 18.41 13.65 16.24
C ASP A 170 17.38 14.77 16.12
N THR A 171 16.29 14.51 15.38
CA THR A 171 15.21 15.47 15.18
C THR A 171 14.50 15.82 16.48
N LEU A 172 14.21 14.83 17.33
CA LEU A 172 13.59 15.05 18.63
C LEU A 172 14.47 15.90 19.55
N GLU A 173 15.78 15.63 19.58
CA GLU A 173 16.73 16.41 20.37
C GLU A 173 16.84 17.86 19.89
N LEU A 174 16.79 18.08 18.57
CA LEU A 174 16.77 19.41 17.96
C LEU A 174 15.50 20.19 18.33
N LEU A 175 14.34 19.54 18.32
CA LEU A 175 13.04 20.18 18.53
C LEU A 175 12.63 20.29 20.01
N LYS A 176 13.38 19.71 20.95
CA LYS A 176 12.96 19.56 22.36
C LYS A 176 12.43 20.82 23.05
N ASN A 177 12.87 22.01 22.63
CA ASN A 177 12.45 23.30 23.21
C ASN A 177 11.26 23.94 22.47
N ASP A 178 10.93 23.44 21.28
CA ASP A 178 9.90 23.97 20.38
C ASP A 178 8.68 23.04 20.27
N LEU A 179 8.68 21.92 21.02
CA LEU A 179 7.57 20.97 21.04
C LEU A 179 6.31 21.59 21.68
N PRO A 180 5.12 21.32 21.11
CA PRO A 180 3.86 21.70 21.75
C PRO A 180 3.68 20.97 23.08
N ALA A 181 2.85 21.54 23.95
CA ALA A 181 2.53 20.92 25.23
C ALA A 181 1.87 19.54 25.02
N PRO A 182 2.13 18.56 25.91
CA PRO A 182 1.46 17.26 25.86
C PRO A 182 -0.07 17.41 25.83
N ASN A 183 -0.70 16.66 24.93
CA ASN A 183 -2.13 16.65 24.71
C ASN A 183 -2.56 15.20 24.50
N PRO A 184 -3.05 14.51 25.55
CA PRO A 184 -3.35 13.09 25.47
C PRO A 184 -4.53 12.84 24.52
N ARG A 185 -4.53 11.66 23.90
CA ARG A 185 -5.63 11.20 23.05
C ARG A 185 -6.93 11.12 23.84
N LYS A 186 -8.05 11.25 23.11
CA LYS A 186 -9.37 11.01 23.69
C LYS A 186 -9.49 9.57 24.22
N PRO A 187 -10.29 9.34 25.26
CA PRO A 187 -10.62 7.98 25.70
C PRO A 187 -11.18 7.14 24.55
N LEU A 188 -10.88 5.83 24.57
CA LEU A 188 -11.35 4.90 23.55
C LEU A 188 -12.88 4.85 23.49
N THR A 189 -13.56 4.90 24.64
CA THR A 189 -15.02 4.91 24.73
C THR A 189 -15.66 6.07 23.97
N GLU A 190 -15.14 7.29 24.15
CA GLU A 190 -15.60 8.46 23.39
C GLU A 190 -15.34 8.33 21.88
N THR A 191 -14.19 7.75 21.52
CA THR A 191 -13.83 7.49 20.12
C THR A 191 -14.81 6.50 19.49
N ILE A 192 -15.10 5.38 20.17
CA ILE A 192 -16.02 4.32 19.74
C ILE A 192 -17.44 4.89 19.57
N ASP A 193 -17.95 5.58 20.59
CA ASP A 193 -19.31 6.13 20.59
C ASP A 193 -19.52 7.11 19.43
N PHE A 194 -18.52 7.96 19.17
CA PHE A 194 -18.55 8.89 18.06
C PHE A 194 -18.50 8.16 16.70
N ALA A 195 -17.51 7.28 16.51
CA ALA A 195 -17.27 6.60 15.26
C ALA A 195 -18.44 5.71 14.85
N LEU A 196 -18.94 4.87 15.76
CA LEU A 196 -20.04 3.95 15.47
C LEU A 196 -21.33 4.68 15.14
N LYS A 197 -21.63 5.76 15.87
CA LYS A 197 -22.81 6.60 15.60
C LYS A 197 -22.73 7.31 14.25
N ALA A 198 -21.55 7.81 13.89
CA ALA A 198 -21.33 8.46 12.60
C ALA A 198 -21.48 7.46 11.43
N LEU A 199 -20.88 6.28 11.57
CA LEU A 199 -20.96 5.20 10.56
C LEU A 199 -22.37 4.63 10.42
N GLU A 200 -23.12 4.49 11.51
CA GLU A 200 -24.53 4.09 11.48
C GLU A 200 -25.37 5.09 10.70
N LYS A 201 -25.21 6.40 11.00
CA LYS A 201 -25.92 7.47 10.31
C LYS A 201 -25.59 7.53 8.81
N ALA A 202 -24.39 7.09 8.43
CA ALA A 202 -23.94 7.03 7.04
C ALA A 202 -24.35 5.74 6.30
N ASP A 203 -25.12 4.84 6.93
CA ASP A 203 -25.52 3.53 6.37
C ASP A 203 -24.32 2.67 5.95
N ALA A 204 -23.24 2.71 6.75
CA ALA A 204 -22.02 1.97 6.44
C ALA A 204 -22.15 0.47 6.74
N PHE A 205 -22.90 0.08 7.77
CA PHE A 205 -22.87 -1.27 8.32
C PHE A 205 -23.66 -2.30 7.51
N LEU A 206 -23.05 -3.47 7.30
CA LEU A 206 -23.70 -4.66 6.76
C LEU A 206 -23.76 -5.75 7.84
N GLY A 207 -24.60 -5.52 8.86
CA GLY A 207 -24.76 -6.42 10.01
C GLY A 207 -23.95 -6.03 11.26
N PRO A 208 -23.97 -6.88 12.30
CA PRO A 208 -23.26 -6.63 13.56
C PRO A 208 -21.75 -6.87 13.44
N ALA A 209 -20.98 -6.38 14.40
CA ALA A 209 -19.60 -6.79 14.59
C ALA A 209 -19.54 -8.25 15.08
N MET A 210 -18.51 -8.99 14.68
CA MET A 210 -18.31 -10.41 14.97
C MET A 210 -16.92 -10.65 15.52
N GLU A 211 -16.76 -11.68 16.34
CA GLU A 211 -15.45 -12.16 16.79
C GLU A 211 -14.79 -13.00 15.72
N HIS A 212 -13.46 -12.95 15.66
CA HIS A 212 -12.67 -13.90 14.90
C HIS A 212 -11.38 -14.25 15.64
N LYS A 213 -10.71 -15.30 15.18
CA LYS A 213 -9.47 -15.83 15.77
C LYS A 213 -8.39 -15.97 14.70
N ALA A 214 -8.32 -15.02 13.78
CA ALA A 214 -7.46 -15.12 12.59
C ALA A 214 -6.10 -14.40 12.74
N SER A 215 -5.76 -13.99 13.97
CA SER A 215 -4.54 -13.27 14.29
C SER A 215 -4.14 -13.57 15.73
N LEU A 216 -2.89 -13.24 16.10
CA LEU A 216 -2.41 -13.42 17.47
C LEU A 216 -3.15 -12.53 18.49
N SER A 217 -3.85 -11.49 18.04
CA SER A 217 -4.66 -10.64 18.92
C SER A 217 -5.59 -11.48 19.84
N PRO A 218 -5.57 -11.27 21.18
CA PRO A 218 -6.46 -11.98 22.10
C PRO A 218 -7.92 -11.58 21.92
N ILE A 219 -8.17 -10.34 21.50
CA ILE A 219 -9.49 -9.84 21.14
C ILE A 219 -9.43 -9.34 19.70
N ALA A 220 -10.25 -9.93 18.83
CA ALA A 220 -10.30 -9.55 17.43
C ALA A 220 -11.76 -9.44 16.96
N ARG A 221 -12.06 -8.33 16.29
CA ARG A 221 -13.39 -7.97 15.79
C ARG A 221 -13.33 -7.82 14.28
N LEU A 222 -14.38 -8.21 13.60
CA LEU A 222 -14.58 -7.86 12.20
C LEU A 222 -16.00 -7.38 11.97
N ARG A 223 -16.17 -6.51 10.97
CA ARG A 223 -17.50 -6.05 10.58
C ARG A 223 -17.58 -5.84 9.08
N HIS A 224 -18.64 -6.36 8.48
CA HIS A 224 -18.92 -6.14 7.08
C HIS A 224 -19.53 -4.76 6.84
N TRP A 225 -19.17 -4.15 5.73
CA TRP A 225 -19.68 -2.89 5.24
C TRP A 225 -19.71 -2.92 3.71
N MET A 226 -20.30 -1.92 3.06
CA MET A 226 -20.40 -1.92 1.60
C MET A 226 -20.24 -0.50 1.02
N PRO A 227 -19.09 -0.18 0.39
CA PRO A 227 -18.99 1.03 -0.41
C PRO A 227 -20.00 1.03 -1.56
N LYS A 228 -20.56 2.20 -1.84
CA LYS A 228 -21.42 2.46 -3.01
C LYS A 228 -20.98 3.78 -3.63
N ILE A 229 -20.23 3.70 -4.73
CA ILE A 229 -19.67 4.87 -5.40
C ILE A 229 -20.14 5.01 -6.84
N ARG A 230 -20.12 6.23 -7.34
CA ARG A 230 -20.41 6.58 -8.73
C ARG A 230 -19.32 7.49 -9.28
N CYS A 231 -18.86 7.23 -10.50
CA CYS A 231 -17.91 8.06 -11.21
C CYS A 231 -18.56 8.63 -12.46
N LYS A 232 -18.56 9.96 -12.59
CA LYS A 232 -18.84 10.69 -13.83
C LYS A 232 -17.68 11.65 -14.08
N ASN A 233 -16.76 11.28 -14.97
CA ASN A 233 -15.51 12.00 -15.24
C ASN A 233 -15.07 11.74 -16.70
N GLY A 234 -14.85 12.77 -17.51
CA GLY A 234 -14.51 12.60 -18.92
C GLY A 234 -15.55 11.73 -19.66
N ARG A 235 -15.06 10.69 -20.34
CA ARG A 235 -15.88 9.64 -20.99
C ARG A 235 -16.57 8.72 -19.98
N MET A 236 -16.01 8.58 -18.78
CA MET A 236 -16.42 7.62 -17.79
C MET A 236 -17.77 7.94 -17.15
N SER A 237 -18.65 6.94 -17.12
CA SER A 237 -19.92 6.95 -16.38
C SER A 237 -20.16 5.56 -15.80
N ASN A 238 -19.69 5.33 -14.58
CA ASN A 238 -19.76 4.02 -13.93
C ASN A 238 -20.16 4.07 -12.44
N SER A 239 -20.36 2.88 -11.87
CA SER A 239 -20.58 2.70 -10.44
C SER A 239 -19.88 1.43 -9.95
N LEU A 240 -19.42 1.45 -8.69
CA LEU A 240 -18.85 0.30 -8.01
C LEU A 240 -19.56 0.09 -6.67
N GLU A 241 -19.90 -1.16 -6.38
CA GLU A 241 -20.36 -1.60 -5.05
C GLU A 241 -19.76 -2.97 -4.73
N GLY A 242 -19.58 -3.29 -3.46
CA GLY A 242 -19.18 -4.64 -3.06
C GLY A 242 -18.97 -4.76 -1.57
N ILE A 243 -19.17 -5.95 -1.02
CA ILE A 243 -19.00 -6.17 0.41
C ILE A 243 -17.51 -6.07 0.75
N GLN A 244 -17.21 -5.35 1.82
CA GLN A 244 -15.89 -5.17 2.39
C GLN A 244 -15.93 -5.59 3.87
N THR A 245 -14.77 -5.88 4.43
CA THR A 245 -14.62 -6.24 5.84
C THR A 245 -13.55 -5.36 6.44
N CYS A 246 -13.85 -4.74 7.58
CA CYS A 246 -12.83 -4.10 8.42
C CYS A 246 -12.54 -4.99 9.62
N TYR A 247 -11.30 -4.92 10.09
CA TYR A 247 -10.81 -5.70 11.22
C TYR A 247 -10.38 -4.79 12.35
N GLY A 248 -10.50 -5.26 13.59
CA GLY A 248 -10.07 -4.56 14.78
C GLY A 248 -9.36 -5.52 15.70
N ARG A 249 -8.23 -5.10 16.23
CA ARG A 249 -7.33 -5.93 17.04
C ARG A 249 -6.91 -5.18 18.28
N GLY A 250 -6.66 -5.87 19.38
CA GLY A 250 -6.28 -5.27 20.64
C GLY A 250 -6.20 -6.25 21.79
N LEU A 251 -5.68 -5.75 22.91
CA LEU A 251 -5.59 -6.47 24.19
C LEU A 251 -6.91 -6.39 24.99
N SER A 252 -7.83 -5.51 24.57
CA SER A 252 -9.14 -5.28 25.19
C SER A 252 -10.23 -5.12 24.13
N THR A 253 -11.49 -5.22 24.55
CA THR A 253 -12.64 -5.02 23.65
C THR A 253 -12.70 -3.59 23.14
N GLU A 254 -12.42 -2.60 23.98
CA GLU A 254 -12.40 -1.19 23.63
C GLU A 254 -11.34 -0.89 22.56
N GLN A 255 -10.14 -1.50 22.66
CA GLN A 255 -9.12 -1.34 21.63
C GLN A 255 -9.56 -1.96 20.30
N ALA A 256 -10.09 -3.17 20.31
CA ALA A 256 -10.55 -3.84 19.09
C ALA A 256 -11.74 -3.08 18.44
N ASP A 257 -12.67 -2.56 19.25
CA ASP A 257 -13.84 -1.81 18.78
C ASP A 257 -13.45 -0.43 18.21
N ALA A 258 -12.53 0.28 18.87
CA ALA A 258 -11.98 1.52 18.35
C ALA A 258 -11.21 1.27 17.05
N SER A 259 -10.40 0.21 16.99
CA SER A 259 -9.60 -0.17 15.81
C SER A 259 -10.48 -0.44 14.59
N TYR A 260 -11.46 -1.36 14.65
CA TYR A 260 -12.26 -1.66 13.45
C TYR A 260 -13.17 -0.49 13.03
N SER A 261 -13.68 0.29 13.98
CA SER A 261 -14.59 1.40 13.66
C SER A 261 -13.83 2.56 13.02
N MET A 262 -12.62 2.87 13.50
CA MET A 262 -11.77 3.90 12.92
C MET A 262 -11.18 3.45 11.56
N GLU A 263 -10.81 2.17 11.41
CA GLU A 263 -10.44 1.61 10.10
C GLU A 263 -11.63 1.70 9.12
N MET A 264 -12.85 1.39 9.56
CA MET A 264 -14.03 1.52 8.70
C MET A 264 -14.29 2.96 8.29
N ALA A 265 -14.12 3.94 9.19
CA ALA A 265 -14.26 5.36 8.86
C ALA A 265 -13.21 5.82 7.83
N GLU A 266 -11.97 5.35 7.97
CA GLU A 266 -10.89 5.55 7.02
C GLU A 266 -11.25 4.98 5.64
N ARG A 267 -11.59 3.69 5.57
CA ARG A 267 -11.94 3.03 4.30
C ARG A 267 -13.19 3.61 3.68
N PHE A 268 -14.23 3.88 4.45
CA PHE A 268 -15.44 4.53 3.94
C PHE A 268 -15.14 5.90 3.31
N SER A 269 -14.13 6.60 3.84
CA SER A 269 -13.69 7.91 3.33
C SER A 269 -12.74 7.82 2.13
N SER A 270 -12.09 6.69 1.88
CA SER A 270 -11.20 6.51 0.72
C SER A 270 -11.92 6.05 -0.56
N TYR A 271 -13.16 5.57 -0.46
CA TYR A 271 -14.00 5.24 -1.62
C TYR A 271 -14.78 6.48 -2.09
N ALA A 272 -14.25 7.16 -3.10
CA ALA A 272 -14.79 8.41 -3.61
C ALA A 272 -15.85 8.24 -4.70
N SER A 273 -16.80 9.16 -4.73
CA SER A 273 -17.64 9.41 -5.91
C SER A 273 -17.21 10.68 -6.61
N PHE A 274 -17.28 10.69 -7.93
CA PHE A 274 -16.85 11.80 -8.79
C PHE A 274 -18.02 12.31 -9.62
N GLY A 275 -18.13 13.63 -9.74
CA GLY A 275 -19.13 14.31 -10.56
C GLY A 275 -18.59 15.58 -11.21
N SER A 276 -19.49 16.42 -11.73
CA SER A 276 -19.12 17.65 -12.45
C SER A 276 -18.38 18.68 -11.58
N GLU A 277 -18.51 18.62 -10.26
CA GLU A 277 -17.80 19.50 -9.31
C GLU A 277 -16.50 18.89 -8.76
N GLY A 278 -16.07 17.73 -9.27
CA GLY A 278 -14.93 16.97 -8.77
C GLY A 278 -15.34 15.89 -7.77
N VAL A 279 -14.60 15.78 -6.66
CA VAL A 279 -14.84 14.74 -5.64
C VAL A 279 -16.00 15.12 -4.71
N LEU A 280 -16.93 14.20 -4.49
CA LEU A 280 -18.21 14.46 -3.82
C LEU A 280 -18.23 14.02 -2.36
N LYS A 281 -19.06 14.68 -1.53
CA LYS A 281 -19.37 14.37 -0.10
C LYS A 281 -18.28 14.72 0.94
N TYR A 282 -17.11 15.18 0.51
CA TYR A 282 -16.02 15.62 1.40
C TYR A 282 -16.29 17.01 2.00
N ALA A 283 -15.80 17.25 3.21
CA ALA A 283 -15.97 18.53 3.92
C ALA A 283 -15.40 19.69 3.11
N ARG A 284 -14.17 19.50 2.61
CA ARG A 284 -13.53 20.37 1.63
C ARG A 284 -14.00 20.05 0.21
N LYS A 285 -14.04 21.06 -0.66
CA LYS A 285 -14.30 20.88 -2.10
C LYS A 285 -13.00 20.50 -2.80
N TYR A 286 -13.05 19.47 -3.65
CA TYR A 286 -11.94 18.97 -4.44
C TYR A 286 -12.29 18.99 -5.93
N PRO A 287 -12.25 20.15 -6.61
CA PRO A 287 -12.32 20.17 -8.06
C PRO A 287 -11.12 19.42 -8.64
N LEU A 288 -11.31 18.74 -9.77
CA LEU A 288 -10.24 18.04 -10.46
C LEU A 288 -9.63 18.93 -11.54
N LEU A 289 -8.30 19.03 -11.56
CA LEU A 289 -7.56 19.54 -12.72
C LEU A 289 -7.11 18.37 -13.59
N ARG A 290 -7.13 18.53 -14.90
CA ARG A 290 -6.64 17.51 -15.85
C ARG A 290 -5.48 18.07 -16.66
N GLY A 291 -4.38 17.33 -16.71
CA GLY A 291 -3.18 17.68 -17.49
C GLY A 291 -2.01 16.78 -17.12
N SER A 292 -0.96 16.77 -17.93
CA SER A 292 0.32 16.18 -17.54
C SER A 292 0.97 17.00 -16.43
N TYR A 293 1.96 16.44 -15.73
CA TYR A 293 2.72 17.18 -14.72
C TYR A 293 3.37 18.45 -15.32
N GLU A 294 3.89 18.36 -16.54
CA GLU A 294 4.57 19.44 -17.25
C GLU A 294 3.60 20.57 -17.67
N GLU A 295 2.32 20.27 -17.82
CA GLU A 295 1.28 21.25 -18.17
C GLU A 295 0.73 22.02 -16.94
N LEU A 296 1.00 21.53 -15.72
CA LEU A 296 0.51 22.16 -14.51
C LEU A 296 1.23 23.47 -14.21
N THR A 297 0.45 24.50 -13.88
CA THR A 297 0.95 25.81 -13.42
C THR A 297 0.88 25.98 -11.90
N VAL A 298 0.55 24.88 -11.20
CA VAL A 298 0.40 24.80 -9.74
C VAL A 298 1.46 23.87 -9.16
N PRO A 299 1.88 24.05 -7.89
CA PRO A 299 2.77 23.11 -7.23
C PRO A 299 2.13 21.72 -7.18
N ALA A 300 2.82 20.71 -7.70
CA ALA A 300 2.31 19.34 -7.76
C ALA A 300 3.40 18.34 -7.41
N ILE A 301 2.99 17.17 -6.91
CA ILE A 301 3.92 16.04 -6.76
C ILE A 301 4.36 15.62 -8.17
N ASN A 302 5.67 15.65 -8.40
CA ASN A 302 6.25 15.07 -9.61
C ASN A 302 6.11 13.54 -9.56
N PRO A 303 5.34 12.90 -10.46
CA PRO A 303 5.17 11.45 -10.45
C PRO A 303 6.49 10.69 -10.65
N SER A 304 7.48 11.30 -11.30
CA SER A 304 8.83 10.73 -11.46
C SER A 304 9.62 10.62 -10.16
N ASN A 305 9.18 11.31 -9.09
CA ASN A 305 9.76 11.16 -7.75
C ASN A 305 9.09 10.03 -6.95
N LEU A 306 8.03 9.40 -7.49
CA LEU A 306 7.40 8.25 -6.86
C LEU A 306 8.13 6.96 -7.25
N ARG A 307 8.00 5.93 -6.42
CA ARG A 307 8.49 4.58 -6.72
C ARG A 307 7.51 3.82 -7.61
N LEU A 308 7.29 4.32 -8.82
CA LEU A 308 6.43 3.66 -9.83
C LEU A 308 7.14 2.45 -10.44
N GLU A 309 6.36 1.44 -10.83
CA GLU A 309 6.85 0.25 -11.54
C GLU A 309 7.31 0.57 -12.97
N VAL A 310 6.75 1.63 -13.55
CA VAL A 310 7.13 2.17 -14.86
C VAL A 310 7.34 3.68 -14.74
N PRO A 311 8.34 4.27 -15.43
CA PRO A 311 8.54 5.71 -15.41
C PRO A 311 7.29 6.46 -15.89
N TYR A 312 7.03 7.61 -15.25
CA TYR A 312 6.04 8.56 -15.76
C TYR A 312 6.51 9.12 -17.10
N ALA A 313 5.61 9.12 -18.09
CA ALA A 313 5.91 9.44 -19.48
C ALA A 313 5.11 10.65 -19.99
N GLY A 314 4.71 11.56 -19.10
CA GLY A 314 3.94 12.75 -19.47
C GLY A 314 2.46 12.48 -19.76
N GLN A 315 1.92 11.33 -19.33
CA GLN A 315 0.51 11.05 -19.53
C GLN A 315 -0.37 12.04 -18.73
N PRO A 316 -1.49 12.53 -19.30
CA PRO A 316 -2.42 13.40 -18.56
C PRO A 316 -3.08 12.67 -17.40
N LEU A 317 -3.12 13.32 -16.24
CA LEU A 317 -3.73 12.82 -15.01
C LEU A 317 -4.78 13.80 -14.47
N HIS A 318 -5.62 13.33 -13.57
CA HIS A 318 -6.51 14.09 -12.73
C HIS A 318 -5.84 14.36 -11.39
N TRP A 319 -5.84 15.62 -11.02
CA TRP A 319 -5.17 16.13 -9.83
C TRP A 319 -6.19 16.76 -8.90
N LEU A 320 -5.94 16.69 -7.60
CA LEU A 320 -6.68 17.44 -6.58
C LEU A 320 -5.72 18.09 -5.59
N GLU A 321 -6.19 19.17 -4.97
CA GLU A 321 -5.38 19.94 -4.04
C GLU A 321 -5.27 19.24 -2.67
N GLY A 322 -4.07 18.85 -2.30
CA GLY A 322 -3.66 18.49 -0.95
C GLY A 322 -2.84 19.61 -0.28
N CYS A 323 -1.98 19.23 0.66
CA CYS A 323 -1.05 20.15 1.31
C CYS A 323 0.25 19.47 1.70
N ILE A 324 1.33 20.24 1.83
CA ILE A 324 2.61 19.84 2.43
C ILE A 324 2.88 20.68 3.68
N PRO A 325 3.68 20.21 4.64
CA PRO A 325 4.14 21.05 5.75
C PRO A 325 4.99 22.21 5.24
N ASP A 326 4.87 23.38 5.87
CA ASP A 326 5.61 24.60 5.50
C ASP A 326 6.95 24.78 6.24
N GLY A 327 7.31 23.81 7.09
CA GLY A 327 8.50 23.84 7.95
C GLY A 327 8.40 24.77 9.16
N LYS A 328 7.25 25.40 9.40
CA LYS A 328 6.98 26.34 10.50
C LYS A 328 5.71 25.98 11.31
N GLY A 329 5.23 24.74 11.15
CA GLY A 329 4.02 24.24 11.81
C GLY A 329 2.72 24.55 11.06
N GLY A 330 2.78 25.17 9.89
CA GLY A 330 1.66 25.38 8.98
C GLY A 330 1.72 24.43 7.78
N THR A 331 0.88 24.70 6.77
CA THR A 331 0.85 23.94 5.53
C THR A 331 0.76 24.85 4.31
N THR A 332 1.23 24.35 3.16
CA THR A 332 1.06 25.01 1.85
C THR A 332 0.38 24.08 0.84
N PRO A 333 -0.39 24.60 -0.13
CA PRO A 333 -1.05 23.77 -1.14
C PRO A 333 -0.08 22.94 -1.98
N MET A 334 -0.47 21.70 -2.28
CA MET A 334 0.27 20.78 -3.16
C MET A 334 -0.72 19.89 -3.91
N TRP A 335 -0.64 19.84 -5.23
CA TRP A 335 -1.52 19.00 -6.04
C TRP A 335 -1.03 17.56 -6.09
N VAL A 336 -1.96 16.63 -5.92
CA VAL A 336 -1.68 15.18 -5.83
C VAL A 336 -2.53 14.47 -6.90
N PRO A 337 -1.96 13.50 -7.66
CA PRO A 337 -2.72 12.63 -8.54
C PRO A 337 -3.87 11.94 -7.78
N ALA A 338 -5.08 11.97 -8.33
CA ALA A 338 -6.26 11.38 -7.69
C ALA A 338 -6.11 9.87 -7.44
N GLN A 339 -5.38 9.18 -8.32
CA GLN A 339 -5.07 7.75 -8.17
C GLN A 339 -4.28 7.46 -6.89
N LEU A 340 -3.49 8.42 -6.38
CA LEU A 340 -2.71 8.24 -5.15
C LEU A 340 -3.53 8.46 -3.86
N VAL A 341 -4.81 8.80 -3.99
CA VAL A 341 -5.66 9.24 -2.88
C VAL A 341 -6.77 8.24 -2.57
N PHE A 342 -7.45 7.75 -3.60
CA PHE A 342 -8.68 6.97 -3.45
C PHE A 342 -8.46 5.50 -3.79
N LEU A 343 -9.06 4.61 -2.98
CA LEU A 343 -9.08 3.18 -3.29
C LEU A 343 -10.01 2.92 -4.46
N PHE A 344 -9.58 2.05 -5.37
CA PHE A 344 -10.30 1.73 -6.60
C PHE A 344 -10.62 3.00 -7.42
N CYS A 345 -9.68 3.94 -7.55
CA CYS A 345 -9.87 5.12 -8.38
C CYS A 345 -9.92 4.73 -9.88
N ASN A 346 -11.03 4.98 -10.57
CA ASN A 346 -11.20 4.68 -12.00
C ASN A 346 -11.75 5.92 -12.73
N LEU A 347 -10.82 6.77 -13.16
CA LEU A 347 -11.06 8.04 -13.87
C LEU A 347 -10.68 7.89 -15.35
N ASP A 348 -11.05 8.86 -16.19
CA ASP A 348 -10.74 8.84 -17.63
C ASP A 348 -9.27 9.22 -17.91
N GLU A 349 -8.35 8.32 -17.54
CA GLU A 349 -6.89 8.52 -17.58
C GLU A 349 -6.11 7.20 -17.54
N GLN A 350 -4.81 7.25 -17.85
CA GLN A 350 -3.93 6.09 -17.75
C GLN A 350 -3.49 5.84 -16.30
N SER A 351 -3.31 4.57 -15.96
CA SER A 351 -2.86 4.10 -14.65
C SER A 351 -1.38 4.41 -14.42
N LEU A 352 -1.05 4.91 -13.23
CA LEU A 352 0.33 5.14 -12.79
C LEU A 352 1.05 3.86 -12.33
N PHE A 353 0.29 2.86 -11.90
CA PHE A 353 0.76 1.62 -11.29
C PHE A 353 -0.21 0.47 -11.61
N SER A 354 0.22 -0.76 -11.40
CA SER A 354 -0.60 -1.97 -11.61
C SER A 354 -1.67 -2.15 -10.53
N ALA A 355 -1.35 -1.77 -9.29
CA ALA A 355 -2.22 -1.88 -8.14
C ALA A 355 -1.88 -0.82 -7.10
N PHE A 356 -2.88 -0.42 -6.31
CA PHE A 356 -2.69 0.56 -5.25
C PHE A 356 -3.38 0.13 -3.96
N GLY A 357 -2.57 0.11 -2.90
CA GLY A 357 -3.00 -0.25 -1.57
C GLY A 357 -3.47 0.93 -0.73
N SER A 358 -3.84 0.60 0.50
CA SER A 358 -4.28 1.58 1.49
C SER A 358 -3.16 2.34 2.19
N THR A 359 -1.90 1.99 1.97
CA THR A 359 -0.72 2.61 2.58
C THR A 359 -0.86 4.14 2.72
N GLY A 360 -0.81 4.63 3.96
CA GLY A 360 -0.90 6.05 4.26
C GLY A 360 -2.32 6.57 4.36
N LEU A 361 -3.34 5.72 4.38
CA LEU A 361 -4.68 6.10 4.83
C LEU A 361 -4.75 5.92 6.33
N ALA A 362 -5.22 6.94 7.04
CA ALA A 362 -5.54 6.79 8.46
C ALA A 362 -6.65 7.72 8.88
N SER A 363 -7.40 7.30 9.89
CA SER A 363 -8.32 8.15 10.63
C SER A 363 -7.77 8.51 12.01
N GLY A 364 -8.38 9.52 12.64
CA GLY A 364 -8.01 9.95 13.99
C GLY A 364 -9.09 10.82 14.62
N ASN A 365 -8.99 11.08 15.92
CA ASN A 365 -9.89 12.04 16.57
C ASN A 365 -9.59 13.48 16.18
N THR A 366 -8.36 13.73 15.71
CA THR A 366 -7.89 15.00 15.15
C THR A 366 -7.14 14.75 13.84
N GLN A 367 -6.92 15.80 13.05
CA GLN A 367 -6.10 15.72 11.84
C GLN A 367 -4.64 15.37 12.16
N ALA A 368 -4.11 15.81 13.31
CA ALA A 368 -2.76 15.43 13.72
C ALA A 368 -2.67 13.92 14.02
N GLU A 369 -3.65 13.36 14.75
CA GLU A 369 -3.70 11.91 15.00
C GLU A 369 -3.76 11.10 13.69
N ALA A 370 -4.62 11.51 12.74
CA ALA A 370 -4.74 10.87 11.44
C ALA A 370 -3.43 10.95 10.65
N LYS A 371 -2.77 12.12 10.61
CA LYS A 371 -1.49 12.29 9.92
C LYS A 371 -0.36 11.46 10.54
N VAL A 372 -0.26 11.42 11.87
CA VAL A 372 0.76 10.59 12.55
C VAL A 372 0.57 9.13 12.18
N ALA A 373 -0.66 8.60 12.29
CA ALA A 373 -0.96 7.22 11.94
C ALA A 373 -0.65 6.91 10.46
N ALA A 374 -1.03 7.82 9.54
CA ALA A 374 -0.72 7.68 8.12
C ALA A 374 0.78 7.68 7.83
N LEU A 375 1.54 8.58 8.47
CA LEU A 375 3.00 8.63 8.32
C LEU A 375 3.68 7.37 8.86
N THR A 376 3.26 6.89 10.03
CA THR A 376 3.85 5.67 10.61
C THR A 376 3.52 4.44 9.80
N GLU A 377 2.33 4.37 9.18
CA GLU A 377 2.00 3.27 8.24
C GLU A 377 2.86 3.35 6.96
N VAL A 378 3.06 4.55 6.39
CA VAL A 378 3.96 4.69 5.22
C VAL A 378 5.38 4.26 5.58
N ILE A 379 5.90 4.68 6.74
CA ILE A 379 7.24 4.29 7.21
C ILE A 379 7.32 2.79 7.49
N GLU A 380 6.25 2.19 8.01
CA GLU A 380 6.15 0.74 8.21
C GLU A 380 6.27 -0.02 6.88
N ARG A 381 5.45 0.35 5.90
CA ARG A 381 5.43 -0.30 4.57
C ARG A 381 6.74 -0.09 3.82
N ASP A 382 7.30 1.10 3.93
CA ASP A 382 8.62 1.42 3.39
C ASP A 382 9.72 0.57 4.02
N SER A 383 9.69 0.42 5.35
CA SER A 383 10.66 -0.40 6.07
C SER A 383 10.50 -1.90 5.74
N ASP A 384 9.28 -2.40 5.61
CA ASP A 384 9.01 -3.79 5.21
C ASP A 384 9.52 -4.10 3.79
N ALA A 385 9.43 -3.12 2.89
CA ALA A 385 9.89 -3.23 1.50
C ALA A 385 11.40 -3.06 1.33
N THR A 386 12.06 -2.29 2.21
CA THR A 386 13.46 -1.87 2.03
C THR A 386 14.46 -2.49 3.01
N VAL A 387 14.01 -3.09 4.11
CA VAL A 387 14.90 -3.73 5.10
C VAL A 387 14.89 -5.25 4.89
N PRO A 388 15.97 -5.84 4.34
CA PRO A 388 16.01 -7.28 4.13
C PRO A 388 16.04 -8.05 5.45
N PHE A 389 15.49 -9.26 5.44
CA PHE A 389 15.56 -10.19 6.55
C PHE A 389 17.02 -10.57 6.85
N SER A 390 17.40 -10.48 8.13
CA SER A 390 18.66 -10.97 8.68
C SER A 390 18.42 -11.52 10.09
N LEU A 391 18.92 -12.72 10.37
CA LEU A 391 18.83 -13.36 11.68
C LEU A 391 19.52 -12.54 12.78
N GLU A 392 20.52 -11.73 12.45
CA GLU A 392 21.24 -10.88 13.41
C GLU A 392 20.36 -9.76 13.98
N LYS A 393 19.32 -9.38 13.25
CA LYS A 393 18.32 -8.39 13.69
C LYS A 393 17.17 -9.01 14.47
N CYS A 394 17.17 -10.33 14.64
CA CYS A 394 16.08 -11.06 15.25
C CYS A 394 16.27 -11.24 16.76
N PHE A 395 15.17 -11.25 17.51
CA PHE A 395 15.17 -11.31 18.96
C PHE A 395 13.87 -11.87 19.52
N ARG A 396 13.88 -12.20 20.81
CA ARG A 396 12.70 -12.47 21.63
C ARG A 396 12.47 -11.36 22.64
N ILE A 397 11.25 -11.26 23.12
CA ILE A 397 10.85 -10.28 24.14
C ILE A 397 10.59 -10.97 25.48
N LYS A 398 11.00 -10.30 26.55
CA LYS A 398 10.42 -10.42 27.90
C LYS A 398 9.93 -9.04 28.35
N THR A 399 9.03 -9.03 29.32
CA THR A 399 8.34 -7.80 29.72
C THR A 399 7.91 -7.91 31.18
N GLN A 400 7.85 -6.76 31.87
CA GLN A 400 7.26 -6.67 33.20
C GLN A 400 5.80 -6.21 33.15
N ASP A 401 5.34 -5.72 31.99
CA ASP A 401 3.91 -5.51 31.72
C ASP A 401 3.10 -6.81 31.95
N PRO A 402 2.16 -6.84 32.90
CA PRO A 402 1.47 -8.06 33.29
C PRO A 402 0.55 -8.60 32.19
N ASP A 403 -0.11 -7.73 31.43
CA ASP A 403 -1.07 -8.14 30.40
C ASP A 403 -0.34 -8.77 29.21
N ILE A 404 0.78 -8.16 28.79
CA ILE A 404 1.59 -8.67 27.70
C ILE A 404 2.36 -9.93 28.13
N ASN A 405 2.89 -9.96 29.36
CA ASN A 405 3.55 -11.16 29.89
C ASN A 405 2.57 -12.35 29.96
N HIS A 406 1.34 -12.11 30.41
CA HIS A 406 0.29 -13.13 30.42
C HIS A 406 0.01 -13.65 29.01
N LEU A 407 -0.13 -12.76 28.02
CA LEU A 407 -0.37 -13.14 26.63
C LEU A 407 0.79 -13.95 26.02
N LEU A 408 2.04 -13.53 26.23
CA LEU A 408 3.23 -14.27 25.76
C LEU A 408 3.33 -15.66 26.40
N ASN A 409 2.99 -15.80 27.68
CA ASN A 409 2.94 -17.10 28.35
C ASN A 409 1.81 -17.97 27.80
N ALA A 410 0.64 -17.39 27.53
CA ALA A 410 -0.49 -18.11 26.93
C ALA A 410 -0.14 -18.63 25.52
N TYR A 411 0.55 -17.85 24.68
CA TYR A 411 1.07 -18.35 23.40
C TYR A 411 1.98 -19.56 23.59
N LYS A 412 2.90 -19.49 24.56
CA LYS A 412 3.82 -20.59 24.86
C LYS A 412 3.09 -21.85 25.34
N GLU A 413 2.04 -21.70 26.14
CA GLU A 413 1.19 -22.80 26.60
C GLU A 413 0.43 -23.46 25.44
N ASP A 414 -0.06 -22.67 24.48
CA ASP A 414 -0.67 -23.15 23.23
C ASP A 414 0.37 -23.73 22.24
N GLY A 415 1.67 -23.62 22.54
CA GLY A 415 2.77 -24.03 21.68
C GLY A 415 2.92 -23.16 20.43
N ILE A 416 2.55 -21.90 20.54
CA ILE A 416 2.79 -20.84 19.55
C ILE A 416 4.10 -20.13 19.94
N ASP A 417 5.09 -20.24 19.08
CA ASP A 417 6.41 -19.69 19.27
C ASP A 417 6.61 -18.42 18.42
N VAL A 418 6.34 -17.28 19.05
CA VAL A 418 6.48 -15.95 18.45
C VAL A 418 7.88 -15.37 18.69
N TRP A 419 8.42 -14.72 17.67
CA TRP A 419 9.70 -14.02 17.72
C TRP A 419 9.66 -12.79 16.80
N PHE A 420 10.67 -11.93 16.92
CA PHE A 420 10.64 -10.60 16.32
C PHE A 420 11.89 -10.31 15.51
N MET A 421 11.78 -9.41 14.54
CA MET A 421 12.89 -8.80 13.83
C MET A 421 12.80 -7.28 13.97
N ASP A 422 13.94 -6.65 14.21
CA ASP A 422 14.10 -5.20 14.13
C ASP A 422 14.14 -4.77 12.66
N ALA A 423 13.05 -4.17 12.20
CA ALA A 423 12.89 -3.67 10.84
C ALA A 423 13.05 -2.14 10.79
N THR A 424 13.61 -1.52 11.83
CA THR A 424 13.86 -0.08 11.86
C THR A 424 14.77 0.32 10.70
N SER A 425 14.27 1.21 9.84
CA SER A 425 15.00 1.75 8.69
C SER A 425 16.00 2.85 9.13
N GLU A 426 16.69 3.46 8.17
CA GLU A 426 17.69 4.49 8.44
C GLU A 426 17.13 5.72 9.17
N PHE A 427 15.82 5.97 9.09
CA PHE A 427 15.17 7.08 9.77
C PHE A 427 15.13 6.91 11.30
N GLY A 428 15.38 5.70 11.82
CA GLY A 428 15.39 5.41 13.25
C GLY A 428 14.00 5.35 13.89
N VAL A 429 12.92 5.48 13.11
CA VAL A 429 11.54 5.29 13.59
C VAL A 429 11.33 3.81 13.91
N PRO A 430 10.99 3.45 15.17
CA PRO A 430 10.84 2.05 15.56
C PRO A 430 9.89 1.30 14.64
N CYS A 431 10.38 0.21 14.06
CA CYS A 431 9.58 -0.67 13.20
C CYS A 431 9.95 -2.12 13.50
N TYR A 432 8.96 -2.96 13.79
CA TYR A 432 9.17 -4.35 14.16
C TYR A 432 8.32 -5.28 13.30
N LYS A 433 8.87 -6.47 13.08
CA LYS A 433 8.18 -7.57 12.41
C LYS A 433 8.03 -8.72 13.40
N SER A 434 6.79 -9.07 13.72
CA SER A 434 6.43 -10.27 14.47
C SER A 434 6.33 -11.45 13.52
N ILE A 435 6.85 -12.60 13.92
CA ILE A 435 6.99 -13.78 13.08
C ILE A 435 6.50 -15.01 13.83
N VAL A 436 5.64 -15.79 13.17
CA VAL A 436 5.26 -17.15 13.57
C VAL A 436 5.41 -18.07 12.36
N VAL A 437 6.11 -19.18 12.54
CA VAL A 437 6.27 -20.20 11.51
C VAL A 437 5.27 -21.32 11.75
N GLY A 438 4.32 -21.54 10.85
CA GLY A 438 3.40 -22.67 10.97
C GLY A 438 4.13 -24.01 10.86
N LYS A 439 3.53 -25.10 11.37
CA LYS A 439 4.13 -26.45 11.31
C LYS A 439 4.42 -26.96 9.90
N ARG A 440 3.78 -26.39 8.89
CA ARG A 440 4.00 -26.72 7.47
C ARG A 440 5.07 -25.84 6.82
N GLY A 441 5.69 -24.93 7.58
CA GLY A 441 6.68 -23.99 7.10
C GLY A 441 6.09 -22.72 6.49
N ASP A 442 4.79 -22.47 6.65
CA ASP A 442 4.16 -21.21 6.24
C ASP A 442 4.62 -20.05 7.15
N MET A 443 5.03 -18.95 6.54
CA MET A 443 5.52 -17.75 7.24
C MET A 443 4.34 -16.81 7.52
N ASN A 444 4.03 -16.58 8.80
CA ASN A 444 3.00 -15.65 9.23
C ASN A 444 3.67 -14.44 9.87
N LYS A 445 3.42 -13.25 9.33
CA LYS A 445 4.13 -12.03 9.73
C LYS A 445 3.15 -10.90 9.97
N GLY A 446 3.38 -10.12 11.02
CA GLY A 446 2.76 -8.82 11.23
C GLY A 446 3.84 -7.76 11.38
N THR A 447 3.58 -6.56 10.88
CA THR A 447 4.47 -5.40 10.99
C THR A 447 3.81 -4.32 11.83
N GLY A 448 4.62 -3.46 12.43
CA GLY A 448 4.13 -2.35 13.23
C GLY A 448 5.21 -1.29 13.38
N SER A 449 4.85 -0.03 13.15
CA SER A 449 5.74 1.11 13.34
C SER A 449 5.09 2.24 14.14
N GLY A 450 5.93 3.02 14.83
CA GLY A 450 5.49 4.20 15.56
C GLY A 450 6.60 4.77 16.43
N LEU A 451 6.41 5.99 16.94
CA LEU A 451 7.41 6.64 17.79
C LEU A 451 7.65 5.87 19.11
N ASN A 452 6.66 5.11 19.58
CA ASN A 452 6.78 4.25 20.76
C ASN A 452 7.04 2.80 20.34
N GLY A 453 8.26 2.31 20.59
CA GLY A 453 8.68 0.98 20.18
C GLY A 453 7.91 -0.16 20.85
N LYS A 454 7.49 0.01 22.11
CA LYS A 454 6.61 -0.97 22.79
C LYS A 454 5.27 -1.10 22.06
N SER A 455 4.63 0.03 21.73
CA SER A 455 3.36 0.02 21.00
C SER A 455 3.51 -0.54 19.58
N ALA A 456 4.58 -0.18 18.87
CA ALA A 456 4.90 -0.70 17.54
C ALA A 456 5.07 -2.23 17.54
N LEU A 457 5.79 -2.78 18.53
CA LEU A 457 5.99 -4.23 18.66
C LEU A 457 4.68 -4.97 18.98
N VAL A 458 3.85 -4.41 19.88
CA VAL A 458 2.55 -5.00 20.22
C VAL A 458 1.59 -4.96 19.03
N SER A 459 1.59 -3.88 18.24
CA SER A 459 0.84 -3.80 16.98
C SER A 459 1.30 -4.91 16.03
N ALA A 460 2.60 -5.01 15.73
CA ALA A 460 3.14 -6.09 14.89
C ALA A 460 2.73 -7.50 15.37
N MET A 461 2.80 -7.73 16.67
CA MET A 461 2.38 -8.98 17.29
C MET A 461 0.90 -9.26 17.06
N THR A 462 0.01 -8.35 17.47
CA THR A 462 -1.44 -8.55 17.40
C THR A 462 -1.97 -8.62 15.95
N GLU A 463 -1.27 -8.00 15.00
CA GLU A 463 -1.59 -8.05 13.57
C GLU A 463 -1.15 -9.33 12.85
N THR A 464 -0.22 -10.09 13.44
CA THR A 464 0.29 -11.32 12.83
C THR A 464 -0.86 -12.28 12.52
N PRO A 465 -1.09 -12.68 11.25
CA PRO A 465 -2.26 -13.44 10.81
C PRO A 465 -2.14 -14.93 11.14
N TYR A 466 -1.86 -15.24 12.41
CA TYR A 466 -1.78 -16.60 12.93
C TYR A 466 -2.91 -16.84 13.94
N PRO A 467 -3.72 -17.89 13.83
CA PRO A 467 -4.86 -18.07 14.70
C PRO A 467 -4.51 -18.11 16.19
N TYR A 468 -5.34 -17.48 17.03
CA TYR A 468 -5.18 -17.52 18.49
C TYR A 468 -6.54 -17.53 19.24
N PRO A 469 -6.76 -18.44 20.20
CA PRO A 469 -6.03 -19.70 20.40
C PRO A 469 -5.99 -20.52 19.11
N GLY A 470 -4.87 -21.19 18.85
CA GLY A 470 -4.58 -21.73 17.52
C GLY A 470 -3.73 -22.99 17.51
N PRO A 471 -3.37 -23.48 16.31
CA PRO A 471 -2.49 -24.63 16.19
C PRO A 471 -1.08 -24.29 16.72
N GLN A 472 -0.37 -25.32 17.17
CA GLN A 472 1.05 -25.19 17.50
C GLN A 472 1.87 -24.75 16.27
N SER A 473 2.83 -23.87 16.50
CA SER A 473 3.79 -23.42 15.49
C SER A 473 5.02 -24.33 15.43
N ALA A 474 5.90 -24.10 14.46
CA ALA A 474 7.29 -24.54 14.51
C ALA A 474 8.07 -23.70 15.54
N PRO A 475 9.19 -24.22 16.09
CA PRO A 475 10.01 -23.46 17.02
C PRO A 475 10.68 -22.27 16.32
N ALA A 476 10.85 -21.18 17.05
CA ALA A 476 11.67 -20.05 16.63
C ALA A 476 13.15 -20.50 16.46
N PRO A 477 13.96 -19.74 15.70
CA PRO A 477 15.40 -19.96 15.63
C PRO A 477 16.05 -20.07 17.02
N SER A 478 17.02 -20.96 17.16
CA SER A 478 17.75 -21.13 18.41
C SER A 478 18.64 -19.92 18.70
N ASN A 479 18.89 -19.66 19.99
CA ASN A 479 19.83 -18.64 20.47
C ASN A 479 19.51 -17.19 20.08
N LEU A 480 18.25 -16.86 19.79
CA LEU A 480 17.86 -15.46 19.62
C LEU A 480 18.11 -14.66 20.91
N PRO A 481 18.70 -13.45 20.82
CA PRO A 481 18.87 -12.58 21.97
C PRO A 481 17.51 -12.19 22.56
N ILE A 482 17.48 -11.98 23.86
CA ILE A 482 16.28 -11.54 24.58
C ILE A 482 16.41 -10.05 24.87
N ARG A 483 15.42 -9.25 24.44
CA ARG A 483 15.28 -7.82 24.76
C ARG A 483 14.14 -7.62 25.77
N GLU A 484 14.25 -6.59 26.59
CA GLU A 484 13.14 -6.15 27.46
C GLU A 484 12.21 -5.24 26.64
N LEU A 485 10.91 -5.46 26.70
CA LEU A 485 9.92 -4.64 26.00
C LEU A 485 10.01 -3.16 26.40
N GLU A 486 10.24 -2.91 27.68
CA GLU A 486 10.37 -1.57 28.27
C GLU A 486 11.68 -0.87 27.89
N SER A 487 12.67 -1.59 27.35
CA SER A 487 13.92 -1.01 26.85
C SER A 487 13.86 -0.57 25.39
N LEU A 488 12.77 -0.86 24.68
CA LEU A 488 12.60 -0.41 23.31
C LEU A 488 12.50 1.12 23.26
N PRO A 489 13.04 1.75 22.20
CA PRO A 489 13.06 3.21 22.07
C PRO A 489 11.66 3.82 22.12
N ASN A 490 11.57 5.01 22.70
CA ASN A 490 10.34 5.79 22.74
C ASN A 490 10.66 7.26 22.44
N TYR A 491 10.15 7.73 21.31
CA TYR A 491 10.30 9.09 20.80
C TYR A 491 8.99 9.89 20.86
N SER A 492 7.94 9.34 21.47
CA SER A 492 6.66 10.04 21.61
C SER A 492 6.80 11.28 22.49
N THR A 493 6.19 12.37 22.04
CA THR A 493 6.20 13.70 22.67
C THR A 493 5.07 13.88 23.68
N GLY A 494 4.10 12.96 23.70
CA GLY A 494 2.89 13.07 24.51
C GLY A 494 1.77 13.90 23.87
N SER A 495 1.91 14.32 22.62
CA SER A 495 0.86 14.95 21.81
C SER A 495 0.94 14.49 20.36
N ALA A 496 -0.19 14.41 19.66
CA ALA A 496 -0.19 14.08 18.23
C ALA A 496 0.47 15.18 17.39
N GLU A 497 0.33 16.44 17.80
CA GLU A 497 0.95 17.59 17.14
C GLU A 497 2.48 17.56 17.24
N GLY A 498 3.03 17.22 18.42
CA GLY A 498 4.47 17.08 18.62
C GLY A 498 5.03 15.86 17.86
N ASP A 499 4.33 14.73 17.90
CA ASP A 499 4.73 13.53 17.16
C ASP A 499 4.74 13.78 15.65
N LEU A 500 3.73 14.50 15.14
CA LEU A 500 3.66 14.91 13.74
C LEU A 500 4.85 15.81 13.36
N LEU A 501 5.15 16.81 14.18
CA LEU A 501 6.25 17.74 13.93
C LEU A 501 7.59 16.99 13.85
N VAL A 502 7.83 16.05 14.76
CA VAL A 502 9.06 15.23 14.78
C VAL A 502 9.15 14.34 13.53
N LEU A 503 8.07 13.67 13.15
CA LEU A 503 8.05 12.82 11.95
C LEU A 503 8.25 13.62 10.67
N GLU A 504 7.52 14.73 10.48
CA GLU A 504 7.64 15.61 9.32
C GLU A 504 9.06 16.16 9.18
N ASN A 505 9.66 16.67 10.27
CA ASN A 505 11.02 17.20 10.23
C ASN A 505 12.07 16.11 9.98
N THR A 506 11.86 14.89 10.51
CA THR A 506 12.75 13.75 10.22
C THR A 506 12.75 13.45 8.73
N LEU A 507 11.59 13.36 8.11
CA LEU A 507 11.47 13.05 6.67
C LEU A 507 12.02 14.19 5.80
N ILE A 508 11.65 15.44 6.09
CA ILE A 508 12.07 16.63 5.32
C ILE A 508 13.59 16.81 5.38
N SER A 509 14.21 16.61 6.55
CA SER A 509 15.67 16.69 6.72
C SER A 509 16.42 15.65 5.88
N ASN A 510 15.76 14.54 5.52
CA ASN A 510 16.27 13.50 4.64
C ASN A 510 15.84 13.66 3.17
N GLY A 511 15.19 14.77 2.81
CA GLY A 511 14.76 15.07 1.44
C GLY A 511 13.41 14.47 1.04
N TYR A 512 12.65 13.91 1.99
CA TYR A 512 11.32 13.35 1.75
C TYR A 512 10.26 14.31 2.31
N THR A 513 9.50 14.98 1.44
CA THR A 513 8.44 15.90 1.88
C THR A 513 7.09 15.18 1.83
N PRO A 514 6.42 14.93 2.98
CA PRO A 514 5.09 14.33 2.98
C PRO A 514 4.05 15.28 2.39
N ALA A 515 3.13 14.74 1.61
CA ALA A 515 1.93 15.41 1.14
C ALA A 515 0.69 14.74 1.71
N TYR A 516 -0.31 15.54 2.05
CA TYR A 516 -1.54 15.09 2.69
C TYR A 516 -2.77 15.54 1.92
N VAL A 517 -3.76 14.66 1.82
CA VAL A 517 -5.12 15.00 1.41
C VAL A 517 -6.08 14.69 2.55
N ASP A 518 -6.82 15.70 3.00
CA ASP A 518 -7.89 15.55 3.99
C ASP A 518 -9.11 14.86 3.35
N LEU A 519 -9.44 13.67 3.82
CA LEU A 519 -10.56 12.87 3.37
C LEU A 519 -11.76 12.95 4.33
N THR A 520 -11.78 13.91 5.26
CA THR A 520 -12.91 14.13 6.16
C THR A 520 -14.19 14.31 5.37
N ARG A 521 -15.16 13.43 5.61
CA ARG A 521 -16.47 13.53 4.96
C ARG A 521 -17.46 14.36 5.78
N LYS A 522 -18.36 15.07 5.09
CA LYS A 522 -19.42 15.88 5.74
C LYS A 522 -20.40 15.04 6.56
N ASP A 523 -20.61 13.79 6.16
CA ASP A 523 -21.56 12.86 6.78
C ASP A 523 -20.96 12.10 7.97
N LEU A 524 -19.64 11.94 8.04
CA LEU A 524 -18.93 11.32 9.17
C LEU A 524 -18.38 12.32 10.18
N ASN A 525 -17.79 13.42 9.71
CA ASN A 525 -17.04 14.38 10.52
C ASN A 525 -15.92 13.73 11.38
N ILE A 526 -15.38 12.60 10.90
CA ILE A 526 -14.20 11.94 11.43
C ILE A 526 -13.00 12.36 10.57
N PRO A 527 -11.94 12.93 11.15
CA PRO A 527 -10.68 13.17 10.45
C PRO A 527 -10.17 11.90 9.78
N VAL A 528 -9.98 11.96 8.47
CA VAL A 528 -9.30 10.94 7.67
C VAL A 528 -8.30 11.66 6.78
N THR A 529 -7.11 11.10 6.62
CA THR A 529 -6.07 11.64 5.74
C THR A 529 -5.49 10.54 4.88
N ARG A 530 -5.14 10.87 3.63
CA ARG A 530 -4.14 10.13 2.84
C ARG A 530 -2.81 10.87 2.92
N ALA A 531 -1.73 10.20 3.33
CA ALA A 531 -0.35 10.66 3.20
C ALA A 531 0.31 10.01 1.97
N VAL A 532 1.07 10.80 1.23
CA VAL A 532 1.91 10.36 0.11
C VAL A 532 3.30 10.94 0.34
N ILE A 533 4.34 10.11 0.30
CA ILE A 533 5.72 10.54 0.57
C ILE A 533 6.57 10.18 -0.65
N PRO A 534 6.73 11.11 -1.61
CA PRO A 534 7.52 10.83 -2.80
C PRO A 534 8.94 10.38 -2.46
N GLY A 535 9.34 9.24 -3.02
CA GLY A 535 10.65 8.62 -2.84
C GLY A 535 10.66 7.41 -1.91
N LEU A 536 9.65 7.25 -1.04
CA LEU A 536 9.43 6.06 -0.22
C LEU A 536 8.61 5.00 -0.97
N GLU A 537 8.77 3.74 -0.57
CA GLU A 537 7.97 2.65 -1.12
C GLU A 537 6.53 2.71 -0.60
N PHE A 538 5.55 2.62 -1.49
CA PHE A 538 4.13 2.59 -1.14
C PHE A 538 3.45 1.25 -1.48
N ILE A 539 4.14 0.38 -2.22
CA ILE A 539 3.77 -1.01 -2.50
C ILE A 539 4.84 -1.90 -1.87
N SER A 540 4.51 -2.56 -0.75
CA SER A 540 5.41 -3.50 -0.07
C SER A 540 5.27 -4.94 -0.58
N ASP A 541 4.21 -5.24 -1.33
CA ASP A 541 3.94 -6.56 -1.88
C ASP A 541 4.56 -6.67 -3.26
N PHE A 542 5.65 -7.42 -3.39
CA PHE A 542 6.30 -7.55 -4.68
C PHE A 542 5.48 -8.40 -5.65
N ASP A 543 5.42 -7.93 -6.89
CA ASP A 543 4.85 -8.62 -8.04
C ASP A 543 5.84 -8.65 -9.22
N HIS A 544 5.37 -9.02 -10.41
CA HIS A 544 6.24 -9.12 -11.59
C HIS A 544 6.56 -7.78 -12.26
N TYR A 545 5.85 -6.70 -11.90
CA TYR A 545 6.12 -5.34 -12.37
C TYR A 545 7.09 -4.59 -11.45
N SER A 546 7.16 -5.01 -10.18
CA SER A 546 8.00 -4.42 -9.13
C SER A 546 9.45 -4.21 -9.56
N ARG A 547 10.03 -3.11 -9.09
CA ARG A 547 11.42 -2.74 -9.35
C ARG A 547 12.19 -2.62 -8.03
N VAL A 548 13.38 -3.21 -8.01
CA VAL A 548 14.35 -2.99 -6.92
C VAL A 548 14.56 -1.50 -6.69
N SER A 549 14.41 -1.06 -5.45
CA SER A 549 14.68 0.31 -5.08
C SER A 549 16.14 0.53 -4.68
N PRO A 550 16.69 1.75 -4.88
CA PRO A 550 18.05 2.08 -4.43
C PRO A 550 18.29 1.80 -2.94
N ARG A 551 17.26 2.02 -2.10
CA ARG A 551 17.36 1.81 -0.64
C ARG A 551 17.37 0.33 -0.28
N LEU A 552 16.51 -0.49 -0.88
CA LEU A 552 16.55 -1.94 -0.71
C LEU A 552 17.91 -2.51 -1.12
N TYR A 553 18.41 -2.12 -2.29
CA TYR A 553 19.70 -2.59 -2.79
C TYR A 553 20.87 -2.12 -1.90
N GLN A 554 20.86 -0.86 -1.46
CA GLN A 554 21.87 -0.38 -0.51
C GLN A 554 21.83 -1.13 0.83
N ASN A 555 20.65 -1.40 1.37
CA ASN A 555 20.51 -2.15 2.61
C ASN A 555 21.01 -3.60 2.46
N TYR A 556 20.81 -4.20 1.29
CA TYR A 556 21.42 -5.49 0.95
C TYR A 556 22.95 -5.43 0.94
N LEU A 557 23.55 -4.44 0.26
CA LEU A 557 25.01 -4.28 0.22
C LEU A 557 25.60 -4.11 1.63
N LYS A 558 24.91 -3.39 2.52
CA LYS A 558 25.30 -3.21 3.93
C LYS A 558 25.27 -4.52 4.75
N LEU A 559 24.41 -5.49 4.41
CA LEU A 559 24.38 -6.80 5.08
C LEU A 559 25.59 -7.66 4.72
N GLY A 560 26.16 -7.49 3.52
CA GLY A 560 27.34 -8.21 3.06
C GLY A 560 28.67 -7.59 3.49
N ALA A 561 28.67 -6.34 3.95
CA ALA A 561 29.86 -5.65 4.41
C ALA A 561 30.36 -6.27 5.72
N VAL A 562 31.61 -6.76 5.72
CA VAL A 562 32.31 -7.13 6.96
C VAL A 562 32.47 -5.84 7.78
N PRO A 563 32.13 -5.83 9.08
CA PRO A 563 32.44 -4.68 9.93
C PRO A 563 33.95 -4.40 9.85
N ASP A 564 34.35 -3.18 9.51
CA ASP A 564 35.74 -2.77 9.65
C ASP A 564 36.11 -2.92 11.13
N ASN A 565 37.03 -3.86 11.40
CA ASN A 565 37.52 -4.21 12.75
C ASN A 565 38.25 -3.05 13.44
#